data_AF-A0A6S7GDL7-F1
#
_entry.id   AF-A0A6S7GDL7-F1
#
_cell.length_a   1.000
_cell.length_b   1.000
_cell.length_c   1.000
_cell.angle_alpha   90.00
_cell.angle_beta   90.00
_cell.angle_gamma   90.00
#
_symmetry.space_group_name_H-M   'P 1'
#
loop_
_entity.id
_entity.type
_entity.pdbx_description
1 polymer ?
#
loop_
_entity_poly.entity_id
_entity_poly.type
_entity_poly.pdbx_seq_one_letter_code
_entity_poly.pdbx_strand_id
1 'polypeptide(L)'
;MEIFHQLKPVQSKILNLKDTMESEDEKESGVKDMFEIIMRKLSKLDDIDSRVQSMENDLKDMMSSLEFVHAEVKDLKEENEKRKAKGHKTDERLEKLEDLNTALKNRVIDLQTRSMRDHLIFYNINEMKNENPTDMVHGILENQLGFENAKDTVKIYIDRAHRLGRPNPTLFTTRS
;
A
#
# COMPACT_ATOMS: atom_id res chain seq x y z
N MET A 1 16.41 -34.34 115.08
CA MET A 1 17.25 -33.87 113.97
C MET A 1 17.15 -34.74 112.70
N GLU A 2 16.35 -35.83 112.66
CA GLU A 2 16.34 -36.75 111.50
C GLU A 2 15.49 -36.30 110.29
N ILE A 3 14.49 -35.44 110.51
CA ILE A 3 13.59 -34.97 109.44
C ILE A 3 14.35 -34.11 108.42
N PHE A 4 15.36 -33.35 108.86
CA PHE A 4 16.15 -32.45 108.01
C PHE A 4 17.09 -33.19 107.03
N HIS A 5 17.53 -34.41 107.37
CA HIS A 5 18.33 -35.23 106.46
C HIS A 5 17.49 -35.90 105.37
N GLN A 6 16.21 -36.15 105.61
CA GLN A 6 15.29 -36.70 104.60
C GLN A 6 14.75 -35.63 103.61
N LEU A 7 14.83 -34.35 103.96
CA LEU A 7 14.36 -33.23 103.12
C LEU A 7 15.32 -32.85 101.97
N LYS A 8 16.64 -33.01 102.16
CA LYS A 8 17.64 -32.69 101.12
C LYS A 8 17.45 -33.44 99.79
N PRO A 9 17.24 -34.78 99.77
CA PRO A 9 17.04 -35.50 98.51
C PRO A 9 15.71 -35.17 97.81
N VAL A 10 14.71 -34.69 98.55
CA VAL A 10 13.44 -34.22 97.98
C VAL A 10 13.64 -32.86 97.30
N GLN A 11 14.37 -31.94 97.94
CA GLN A 11 14.69 -30.64 97.37
C GLN A 11 15.52 -30.74 96.09
N SER A 12 16.51 -31.65 96.02
CA SER A 12 17.29 -31.86 94.79
C SER A 12 16.45 -32.47 93.66
N LYS A 13 15.50 -33.37 93.96
CA LYS A 13 14.54 -33.89 92.97
C LYS A 13 13.62 -32.81 92.43
N ILE A 14 13.12 -31.92 93.29
CA ILE A 14 12.27 -30.79 92.88
C ILE A 14 13.04 -29.83 91.97
N LEU A 15 14.31 -29.54 92.29
CA LEU A 15 15.16 -28.70 91.44
C LEU A 15 15.39 -29.34 90.06
N ASN A 16 15.77 -30.62 90.02
CA ASN A 16 15.95 -31.33 88.76
C ASN A 16 14.66 -31.39 87.93
N LEU A 17 13.51 -31.62 88.57
CA LEU A 17 12.20 -31.61 87.90
C LEU A 17 11.91 -30.26 87.28
N LYS A 18 12.21 -29.16 87.99
CA LYS A 18 12.04 -27.79 87.50
C LYS A 18 12.93 -27.51 86.29
N ASP A 19 14.20 -27.91 86.34
CA ASP A 19 15.13 -27.76 85.22
C ASP A 19 14.69 -28.57 84.00
N THR A 20 14.15 -29.80 84.19
CA THR A 20 13.56 -30.56 83.08
C THR A 20 12.32 -29.90 82.50
N MET A 21 11.42 -29.37 83.34
CA MET A 21 10.20 -28.66 82.89
C MET A 21 10.57 -27.40 82.09
N GLU A 22 11.52 -26.60 82.56
CA GLU A 22 12.02 -25.43 81.80
C GLU A 22 12.64 -25.87 80.45
N SER A 23 13.38 -26.99 80.41
CA SER A 23 13.91 -27.52 79.14
C SER A 23 12.85 -28.07 78.19
N GLU A 24 11.74 -28.59 78.73
CA GLU A 24 10.61 -29.09 77.94
C GLU A 24 9.77 -27.94 77.37
N ASP A 25 9.54 -26.90 78.17
CA ASP A 25 8.87 -25.66 77.72
C ASP A 25 9.67 -24.96 76.61
N GLU A 26 11.00 -24.90 76.71
CA GLU A 26 11.86 -24.35 75.64
C GLU A 26 11.78 -25.18 74.34
N LYS A 27 11.74 -26.52 74.46
CA LYS A 27 11.58 -27.40 73.30
C LYS A 27 10.20 -27.26 72.67
N GLU A 28 9.15 -27.16 73.48
CA GLU A 28 7.78 -26.97 73.01
C GLU A 28 7.64 -25.63 72.27
N SER A 29 8.24 -24.55 72.78
CA SER A 29 8.32 -23.26 72.09
C SER A 29 9.04 -23.39 70.74
N GLY A 30 10.18 -24.08 70.70
CA GLY A 30 10.93 -24.28 69.45
C GLY A 30 10.16 -25.08 68.39
N VAL A 31 9.37 -26.07 68.80
CA VAL A 31 8.47 -26.83 67.91
C VAL A 31 7.35 -25.94 67.37
N LYS A 32 6.78 -25.07 68.21
CA LYS A 32 5.73 -24.12 67.81
C LYS A 32 6.25 -23.11 66.77
N ASP A 33 7.43 -22.55 66.98
CA ASP A 33 8.07 -21.64 66.03
C ASP A 33 8.35 -22.34 64.68
N MET A 34 8.81 -23.60 64.74
CA MET A 34 9.05 -24.40 63.53
C MET A 34 7.75 -24.66 62.77
N PHE A 35 6.65 -24.94 63.48
CA PHE A 35 5.34 -25.14 62.89
C PHE A 35 4.83 -23.87 62.19
N GLU A 36 4.96 -22.70 62.82
CA GLU A 36 4.60 -21.42 62.19
C GLU A 36 5.40 -21.15 60.92
N ILE A 37 6.71 -21.46 60.93
CA ILE A 37 7.56 -21.33 59.74
C ILE A 37 7.08 -22.27 58.62
N ILE A 38 6.72 -23.51 58.93
CA ILE A 38 6.21 -24.49 57.96
C ILE A 38 4.91 -23.98 57.35
N MET A 39 3.96 -23.54 58.18
CA MET A 39 2.66 -23.02 57.69
C MET A 39 2.85 -21.81 56.77
N ARG A 40 3.74 -20.89 57.13
CA ARG A 40 4.06 -19.74 56.26
C ARG A 40 4.71 -20.16 54.94
N LYS A 41 5.57 -21.19 54.95
CA LYS A 41 6.18 -21.71 53.73
C LYS A 41 5.17 -22.42 52.85
N LEU A 42 4.23 -23.17 53.42
CA LEU A 42 3.14 -23.83 52.70
C LEU A 42 2.24 -22.80 51.99
N SER A 43 1.83 -21.75 52.70
CA SER A 43 1.05 -20.66 52.09
C SER A 43 1.77 -19.99 50.91
N LYS A 44 3.08 -19.76 51.03
CA LYS A 44 3.87 -19.24 49.89
C LYS A 44 3.96 -20.22 48.72
N LEU A 45 3.88 -21.51 48.99
CA LEU A 45 3.94 -22.56 47.97
C LEU A 45 2.62 -22.58 47.19
N ASP A 46 1.49 -22.40 47.86
CA ASP A 46 0.17 -22.22 47.23
C ASP A 46 0.13 -20.94 46.36
N ASP A 47 0.71 -19.84 46.86
CA ASP A 47 0.84 -18.59 46.08
C ASP A 47 1.69 -18.79 44.82
N ILE A 48 2.76 -19.59 44.90
CA ILE A 48 3.60 -19.91 43.74
C ILE A 48 2.82 -20.77 42.76
N ASP A 49 2.12 -21.79 43.24
CA ASP A 49 1.35 -22.72 42.38
C ASP A 49 0.28 -21.97 41.59
N SER A 50 -0.48 -21.07 42.25
CA SER A 50 -1.47 -20.24 41.57
C SER A 50 -0.85 -19.32 40.50
N ARG A 51 0.34 -18.77 40.77
CA ARG A 51 1.07 -17.95 39.78
C ARG A 51 1.59 -18.79 38.61
N VAL A 52 2.06 -20.00 38.85
CA VAL A 52 2.51 -20.93 37.80
C VAL A 52 1.33 -21.29 36.89
N GLN A 53 0.18 -21.65 37.46
CA GLN A 53 -1.03 -21.95 36.69
C GLN A 53 -1.50 -20.75 35.85
N SER A 54 -1.43 -19.53 36.40
CA SER A 54 -1.72 -18.31 35.63
C SER A 54 -0.77 -18.14 34.45
N MET A 55 0.54 -18.34 34.67
CA MET A 55 1.54 -18.23 33.61
C MET A 55 1.36 -19.30 32.52
N GLU A 56 0.96 -20.52 32.89
CA GLU A 56 0.66 -21.58 31.92
C GLU A 56 -0.53 -21.22 31.03
N ASN A 57 -1.57 -20.61 31.59
CA ASN A 57 -2.71 -20.11 30.83
C ASN A 57 -2.30 -18.98 29.88
N ASP A 58 -1.53 -18.00 30.36
CA ASP A 58 -1.04 -16.90 29.53
C ASP A 58 -0.16 -17.41 28.36
N LEU A 59 0.70 -18.41 28.63
CA LEU A 59 1.51 -19.06 27.60
C LEU A 59 0.65 -19.73 26.53
N LYS A 60 -0.42 -20.41 26.93
CA LYS A 60 -1.35 -21.06 26.01
C LYS A 60 -2.08 -20.05 25.12
N ASP A 61 -2.51 -18.94 25.69
CA ASP A 61 -3.18 -17.86 24.94
C ASP A 61 -2.22 -17.17 23.97
N MET A 62 -0.97 -16.95 24.39
CA MET A 62 0.09 -16.44 23.52
C MET A 62 0.40 -17.39 22.36
N MET A 63 0.47 -18.70 22.60
CA MET A 63 0.69 -19.69 21.54
C MET A 63 -0.44 -19.65 20.50
N SER A 64 -1.69 -19.62 20.95
CA SER A 64 -2.86 -19.51 20.06
C SER A 64 -2.81 -18.23 19.21
N SER A 65 -2.48 -17.10 19.86
CA SER A 65 -2.33 -15.81 19.16
C SER A 65 -1.20 -15.83 18.13
N LEU A 66 -0.08 -16.48 18.46
CA LEU A 66 1.07 -16.59 17.56
C LEU A 66 0.74 -17.47 16.34
N GLU A 67 0.03 -18.58 16.53
CA GLU A 67 -0.44 -19.44 15.44
C GLU A 67 -1.36 -18.67 14.50
N PHE A 68 -2.31 -17.91 15.05
CA PHE A 68 -3.20 -17.06 14.27
C PHE A 68 -2.43 -16.02 13.44
N VAL A 69 -1.52 -15.27 14.08
CA VAL A 69 -0.69 -14.27 13.38
C VAL A 69 0.17 -14.92 12.30
N HIS A 70 0.72 -16.11 12.56
CA HIS A 70 1.53 -16.81 11.57
C HIS A 70 0.71 -17.26 10.36
N ALA A 71 -0.54 -17.68 10.57
CA ALA A 71 -1.47 -17.99 9.48
C ALA A 71 -1.78 -16.73 8.66
N GLU A 72 -2.11 -15.62 9.31
CA GLU A 72 -2.42 -14.36 8.64
C GLU A 72 -1.21 -13.81 7.85
N VAL A 73 0.00 -13.88 8.41
CA VAL A 73 1.24 -13.49 7.71
C VAL A 73 1.47 -14.34 6.46
N LYS A 74 1.14 -15.64 6.52
CA LYS A 74 1.26 -16.52 5.36
C LYS A 74 0.27 -16.10 4.27
N ASP A 75 -1.00 -15.87 4.63
CA ASP A 75 -2.04 -15.46 3.69
C ASP A 75 -1.71 -14.11 3.05
N LEU A 76 -1.23 -13.14 3.84
CA LEU A 76 -0.79 -11.83 3.35
C LEU A 76 0.39 -11.94 2.37
N LYS A 77 1.36 -12.83 2.63
CA LYS A 77 2.46 -13.09 1.70
C LYS A 77 1.95 -13.65 0.37
N GLU A 78 1.05 -14.61 0.41
CA GLU A 78 0.46 -15.20 -0.80
C GLU A 78 -0.35 -14.18 -1.60
N GLU A 79 -1.13 -13.33 -0.93
CA GLU A 79 -1.89 -12.27 -1.60
C GLU A 79 -0.95 -11.21 -2.22
N ASN A 80 0.12 -10.84 -1.53
CA ASN A 80 1.09 -9.87 -2.04
C ASN A 80 1.77 -10.38 -3.31
N GLU A 81 2.19 -11.65 -3.35
CA GLU A 81 2.77 -12.25 -4.56
C GLU A 81 1.75 -12.31 -5.73
N LYS A 82 0.48 -12.63 -5.44
CA LYS A 82 -0.59 -12.56 -6.45
C LYS A 82 -0.79 -11.13 -6.98
N ARG A 83 -0.74 -10.13 -6.11
CA ARG A 83 -0.86 -8.71 -6.48
C ARG A 83 0.33 -8.25 -7.34
N LYS A 84 1.56 -8.59 -6.98
CA LYS A 84 2.76 -8.31 -7.79
C LYS A 84 2.66 -8.92 -9.18
N ALA A 85 2.26 -10.20 -9.28
CA ALA A 85 2.08 -10.86 -10.57
C ALA A 85 1.02 -10.20 -11.45
N LYS A 86 -0.08 -9.71 -10.85
CA LYS A 86 -1.10 -8.90 -11.57
C LYS A 86 -0.55 -7.54 -11.99
N GLY A 87 0.26 -6.89 -11.15
CA GLY A 87 0.95 -5.63 -11.46
C GLY A 87 1.82 -5.78 -12.70
N HIS A 88 2.74 -6.75 -12.71
CA HIS A 88 3.61 -7.01 -13.86
C HIS A 88 2.83 -7.27 -15.15
N LYS A 89 1.77 -8.10 -15.12
CA LYS A 89 0.92 -8.33 -16.30
C LYS A 89 0.21 -7.07 -16.80
N THR A 90 -0.09 -6.13 -15.90
CA THR A 90 -0.73 -4.87 -16.25
C THR A 90 0.29 -3.94 -16.90
N ASP A 91 1.50 -3.84 -16.34
CA ASP A 91 2.59 -3.04 -16.89
C ASP A 91 2.97 -3.51 -18.31
N GLU A 92 3.12 -4.83 -18.51
CA GLU A 92 3.38 -5.40 -19.84
C GLU A 92 2.29 -5.08 -20.87
N ARG A 93 1.02 -5.00 -20.43
CA ARG A 93 -0.09 -4.63 -21.32
C ARG A 93 -0.08 -3.14 -21.63
N LEU A 94 0.32 -2.32 -20.67
CA LEU A 94 0.39 -0.87 -20.81
C LEU A 94 1.48 -0.50 -21.81
N GLU A 95 2.67 -1.08 -21.69
CA GLU A 95 3.78 -0.91 -22.63
C GLU A 95 3.37 -1.30 -24.07
N LYS A 96 2.73 -2.46 -24.24
CA LYS A 96 2.20 -2.89 -25.55
C LYS A 96 1.18 -1.92 -26.13
N LEU A 97 0.31 -1.35 -25.29
CA LEU A 97 -0.68 -0.38 -25.74
C LEU A 97 -0.03 0.94 -26.14
N GLU A 98 1.00 1.38 -25.42
CA GLU A 98 1.76 2.60 -25.75
C GLU A 98 2.51 2.44 -27.09
N ASP A 99 3.12 1.29 -27.31
CA ASP A 99 3.77 0.94 -28.58
C ASP A 99 2.78 0.96 -29.75
N LEU A 100 1.63 0.29 -29.58
CA LEU A 100 0.57 0.27 -30.59
C LEU A 100 0.00 1.66 -30.87
N ASN A 101 -0.19 2.48 -29.83
CA ASN A 101 -0.67 3.85 -29.97
C ASN A 101 0.33 4.69 -30.77
N THR A 102 1.61 4.57 -30.46
CA THR A 102 2.70 5.26 -31.16
C THR A 102 2.78 4.83 -32.62
N ALA A 103 2.71 3.52 -32.88
CA ALA A 103 2.69 2.98 -34.24
C ALA A 103 1.47 3.47 -35.04
N LEU A 104 0.29 3.50 -34.43
CA LEU A 104 -0.94 4.00 -35.06
C LEU A 104 -0.84 5.50 -35.37
N LYS A 105 -0.34 6.32 -34.43
CA LYS A 105 -0.10 7.75 -34.66
C LYS A 105 0.82 7.98 -35.84
N ASN A 106 1.95 7.26 -35.89
CA ASN A 106 2.90 7.37 -36.99
C ASN A 106 2.26 6.97 -38.34
N ARG A 107 1.45 5.90 -38.35
CA ARG A 107 0.71 5.48 -39.54
C ARG A 107 -0.32 6.51 -39.99
N VAL A 108 -1.02 7.15 -39.06
CA VAL A 108 -1.97 8.24 -39.37
C VAL A 108 -1.22 9.43 -39.98
N ILE A 109 -0.08 9.82 -39.40
CA ILE A 109 0.74 10.90 -39.94
C ILE A 109 1.21 10.56 -41.36
N ASP A 110 1.75 9.37 -41.58
CA ASP A 110 2.21 8.94 -42.91
C ASP A 110 1.07 8.96 -43.95
N LEU A 111 -0.10 8.43 -43.60
CA LEU A 111 -1.28 8.47 -44.46
C LEU A 111 -1.74 9.90 -44.75
N GLN A 112 -1.75 10.78 -43.74
CA GLN A 112 -2.09 12.19 -43.93
C GLN A 112 -1.08 12.91 -44.82
N THR A 113 0.23 12.73 -44.57
CA THR A 113 1.28 13.32 -45.40
C THR A 113 1.21 12.83 -46.84
N ARG A 114 0.92 11.54 -47.06
CA ARG A 114 0.73 10.99 -48.40
C ARG A 114 -0.53 11.53 -49.07
N SER A 115 -1.63 11.66 -48.34
CA SER A 115 -2.89 12.19 -48.86
C SER A 115 -2.82 13.68 -49.14
N MET A 116 -2.06 14.45 -48.36
CA MET A 116 -1.94 15.90 -48.50
C MET A 116 -0.78 16.31 -49.41
N ARG A 117 0.02 15.36 -49.90
CA ARG A 117 1.22 15.63 -50.71
C ARG A 117 0.92 16.50 -51.93
N ASP A 118 -0.21 16.23 -52.58
CA ASP A 118 -0.61 16.90 -53.81
C ASP A 118 -1.54 18.10 -53.53
N HIS A 119 -1.78 18.43 -52.25
CA HIS A 119 -2.56 19.59 -51.86
C HIS A 119 -1.67 20.82 -51.75
N LEU A 120 -2.02 21.88 -52.49
CA LEU A 120 -1.40 23.20 -52.37
C LEU A 120 -2.33 24.13 -51.59
N ILE A 121 -1.75 24.88 -50.64
CA ILE A 121 -2.48 25.86 -49.86
C ILE A 121 -2.05 27.25 -50.30
N PHE A 122 -3.03 28.04 -50.76
CA PHE A 122 -2.83 29.43 -51.14
C PHE A 122 -3.39 30.34 -50.05
N TYR A 123 -2.55 31.25 -49.55
CA TYR A 123 -2.93 32.23 -48.53
C TYR A 123 -3.17 33.61 -49.16
N ASN A 124 -3.90 34.47 -48.45
CA ASN A 124 -4.15 35.88 -48.83
C ASN A 124 -4.84 36.10 -50.18
N ILE A 125 -5.64 35.13 -50.63
CA ILE A 125 -6.52 35.32 -51.78
C ILE A 125 -7.82 35.96 -51.29
N ASN A 126 -8.16 37.14 -51.80
CA ASN A 126 -9.41 37.84 -51.48
C ASN A 126 -10.63 36.95 -51.77
N GLU A 127 -11.62 36.94 -50.87
CA GLU A 127 -12.87 36.18 -51.02
C GLU A 127 -13.92 37.01 -51.78
N MET A 128 -14.58 36.39 -52.75
CA MET A 128 -15.68 37.02 -53.50
C MET A 128 -16.96 36.17 -53.40
N LYS A 129 -18.13 36.84 -53.48
CA LYS A 129 -19.42 36.15 -53.47
C LYS A 129 -19.59 35.34 -54.76
N ASN A 130 -20.03 34.08 -54.64
CA ASN A 130 -20.20 33.15 -55.76
C ASN A 130 -18.93 32.94 -56.60
N GLU A 131 -17.77 32.93 -55.96
CA GLU A 131 -16.51 32.65 -56.65
C GLU A 131 -16.40 31.17 -57.07
N ASN A 132 -15.65 30.92 -58.15
CA ASN A 132 -15.20 29.58 -58.53
C ASN A 132 -13.71 29.44 -58.14
N PRO A 133 -13.38 28.71 -57.06
CA PRO A 133 -12.01 28.57 -56.59
C PRO A 133 -11.05 27.99 -57.63
N THR A 134 -11.53 27.10 -58.51
CA THR A 134 -10.70 26.48 -59.55
C THR A 134 -10.25 27.50 -60.59
N ASP A 135 -11.16 28.33 -61.09
CA ASP A 135 -10.82 29.37 -62.08
C ASP A 135 -9.93 30.46 -61.45
N MET A 136 -10.12 30.76 -60.16
CA MET A 136 -9.25 31.69 -59.44
C MET A 136 -7.81 31.19 -59.35
N VAL A 137 -7.60 29.90 -59.05
CA VAL A 137 -6.26 29.31 -59.00
C VAL A 137 -5.60 29.37 -60.39
N HIS A 138 -6.31 29.04 -61.47
CA HIS A 138 -5.79 29.19 -62.82
C HIS A 138 -5.37 30.63 -63.13
N GLY A 139 -6.20 31.62 -62.78
CA GLY A 139 -5.87 33.03 -62.95
C GLY A 139 -4.64 33.47 -62.15
N ILE A 140 -4.40 32.90 -60.97
CA ILE A 140 -3.18 33.17 -60.18
C ILE A 140 -1.95 32.56 -60.87
N LEU A 141 -2.06 31.32 -61.36
CA LEU A 141 -0.97 30.66 -62.08
C LEU A 141 -0.55 31.46 -63.33
N GLU A 142 -1.52 31.97 -64.08
CA GLU A 142 -1.26 32.77 -65.30
C GLU A 142 -0.67 34.14 -64.96
N ASN A 143 -1.31 34.88 -64.05
CA ASN A 143 -0.97 36.29 -63.82
C ASN A 143 0.24 36.50 -62.89
N GLN A 144 0.45 35.62 -61.91
CA GLN A 144 1.48 35.81 -60.88
C GLN A 144 2.71 34.90 -61.08
N LEU A 145 2.51 33.72 -61.67
CA LEU A 145 3.56 32.71 -61.83
C LEU A 145 4.03 32.55 -63.28
N GLY A 146 3.42 33.25 -64.24
CA GLY A 146 3.87 33.30 -65.63
C GLY A 146 3.62 32.02 -66.43
N PHE A 147 2.67 31.18 -66.00
CA PHE A 147 2.25 30.02 -66.78
C PHE A 147 1.36 30.49 -67.93
N GLU A 148 1.91 30.70 -69.12
CA GLU A 148 1.14 31.08 -70.30
C GLU A 148 0.10 30.01 -70.65
N ASN A 149 -1.18 30.39 -70.68
CA ASN A 149 -2.33 29.52 -70.94
C ASN A 149 -2.32 28.27 -70.03
N ALA A 150 -2.27 28.47 -68.70
CA ALA A 150 -2.18 27.40 -67.71
C ALA A 150 -3.32 26.36 -67.85
N LYS A 151 -4.49 26.81 -68.33
CA LYS A 151 -5.66 25.97 -68.61
C LYS A 151 -5.51 25.11 -69.88
N ASP A 152 -4.86 25.64 -70.92
CA ASP A 152 -4.91 25.07 -72.27
C ASP A 152 -3.58 24.45 -72.75
N THR A 153 -2.41 24.98 -72.35
CA THR A 153 -1.08 24.54 -72.88
C THR A 153 -0.38 23.53 -71.97
N VAL A 154 -0.48 23.69 -70.64
CA VAL A 154 0.20 22.81 -69.66
C VAL A 154 -0.76 21.73 -69.11
N LYS A 155 -2.08 21.86 -69.33
CA LYS A 155 -3.13 20.99 -68.79
C LYS A 155 -2.93 20.71 -67.30
N ILE A 156 -2.72 21.75 -66.50
CA ILE A 156 -2.63 21.59 -65.04
C ILE A 156 -4.01 21.15 -64.55
N TYR A 157 -4.13 19.87 -64.19
CA TYR A 157 -5.38 19.28 -63.74
C TYR A 157 -5.57 19.52 -62.25
N ILE A 158 -6.63 20.25 -61.90
CA ILE A 158 -7.05 20.48 -60.52
C ILE A 158 -8.24 19.56 -60.23
N ASP A 159 -8.02 18.52 -59.42
CA ASP A 159 -9.09 17.59 -59.03
C ASP A 159 -10.15 18.28 -58.16
N ARG A 160 -9.71 19.09 -57.18
CA ARG A 160 -10.62 19.83 -56.28
C ARG A 160 -9.97 21.11 -55.75
N ALA A 161 -10.68 22.22 -55.83
CA ALA A 161 -10.33 23.48 -55.17
C ALA A 161 -11.48 23.97 -54.30
N HIS A 162 -11.18 24.42 -53.09
CA HIS A 162 -12.15 24.97 -52.15
C HIS A 162 -11.45 25.86 -51.11
N ARG A 163 -12.22 26.74 -50.47
CA ARG A 163 -11.73 27.54 -49.34
C ARG A 163 -11.62 26.68 -48.07
N LEU A 164 -10.61 26.96 -47.27
CA LEU A 164 -10.42 26.34 -45.96
C LEU A 164 -10.97 27.26 -44.87
N GLY A 165 -11.75 26.70 -43.93
CA GLY A 165 -12.32 27.45 -42.80
C GLY A 165 -13.77 27.89 -43.01
N ARG A 166 -14.29 28.71 -42.08
CA ARG A 166 -15.64 29.27 -42.15
C ARG A 166 -15.62 30.57 -42.98
N PRO A 167 -16.63 30.84 -43.83
CA PRO A 167 -16.67 32.06 -44.63
C PRO A 167 -16.66 33.29 -43.72
N ASN A 168 -15.87 34.31 -44.09
CA ASN A 168 -15.74 35.51 -43.27
C ASN A 168 -16.99 36.39 -43.38
N PRO A 169 -17.80 36.55 -42.30
CA PRO A 169 -19.07 37.27 -42.38
C PRO A 169 -18.90 38.80 -42.56
N THR A 170 -17.70 39.34 -42.39
CA THR A 170 -17.44 40.79 -42.44
C THR A 170 -17.16 41.34 -43.84
N LEU A 171 -16.91 40.48 -44.84
CA LEU A 171 -16.65 40.89 -46.24
C LEU A 171 -17.92 41.09 -47.07
N PHE A 172 -19.10 40.70 -46.56
CA PHE A 172 -20.37 40.77 -47.28
C PHE A 172 -21.32 41.88 -46.79
N THR A 173 -20.86 42.73 -45.86
CA THR A 173 -21.63 43.83 -45.25
C THR A 173 -21.03 45.20 -45.56
N THR A 174 -20.63 45.45 -46.81
CA THR A 174 -20.45 46.83 -47.27
C THR A 174 -21.35 47.16 -48.48
N ARG A 175 -22.21 48.15 -48.22
CA ARG A 175 -23.01 49.00 -49.11
C ARG A 175 -24.32 48.45 -49.69
N SER A 176 -25.39 48.74 -48.94
CA SER A 176 -26.57 49.45 -49.48
C SER A 176 -26.48 50.92 -49.10
#